data_AF-A0A1Q7HGH3-F1
#
_entry.id   AF-A0A1Q7HGH3-F1
#
_cell.length_a   1.000
_cell.length_b   1.000
_cell.length_c   1.000
_cell.angle_alpha   90.00
_cell.angle_beta   90.00
_cell.angle_gamma   90.00
#
_symmetry.space_group_name_H-M   'P 1'
#
loop_
_entity.id
_entity.type
_entity.pdbx_description
1 polymer ?
#
loop_
_entity_poly.entity_id
_entity_poly.type
_entity_poly.pdbx_seq_one_letter_code
_entity_poly.pdbx_strand_id
1 'polypeptide(L)'
;MVMRILSTALTCAFVTAVAVAQAPSKPVPAPSSKPTGTLAQVMRGIYFPNANLIFDVQQNDPGAPKKKGAETGASATDTYANAYSGWEVVENAAVALTDGVDLILTPGRRCQNGKPVPAQQADFQKFARNMRRSGLAALQAARTRNQEKVSDATNDLADACSMCHEVYRDKGPADSPARCTPALKK
;
A
#
# COMPACT_ATOMS: atom_id res chain seq x y z
N MET A 1 -81.99 3.33 -46.54
CA MET A 1 -81.56 4.64 -47.08
C MET A 1 -80.26 5.04 -46.39
N VAL A 2 -79.18 5.04 -47.17
CA VAL A 2 -78.02 5.96 -47.11
C VAL A 2 -77.34 6.21 -45.75
N MET A 3 -76.19 5.54 -45.58
CA MET A 3 -74.86 6.08 -45.24
C MET A 3 -74.74 7.27 -44.28
N ARG A 4 -74.07 7.06 -43.14
CA ARG A 4 -73.15 8.08 -42.58
C ARG A 4 -71.85 7.46 -42.08
N ILE A 5 -70.79 7.98 -42.68
CA ILE A 5 -69.35 7.78 -42.51
C ILE A 5 -68.90 8.43 -41.19
N LEU A 6 -67.85 7.89 -40.54
CA LEU A 6 -66.69 8.58 -39.94
C LEU A 6 -66.00 7.58 -38.99
N SER A 7 -64.92 6.93 -39.42
CA SER A 7 -63.54 7.40 -39.21
C SER A 7 -63.12 7.45 -37.74
N THR A 8 -62.45 6.40 -37.27
CA THR A 8 -61.31 6.54 -36.35
C THR A 8 -60.42 5.29 -36.42
N ALA A 9 -59.21 5.51 -36.90
CA ALA A 9 -58.16 4.53 -37.06
C ALA A 9 -57.55 4.15 -35.71
N LEU A 10 -57.23 2.87 -35.53
CA LEU A 10 -56.11 2.47 -34.69
C LEU A 10 -55.48 1.20 -35.27
N THR A 11 -54.63 1.40 -36.28
CA THR A 11 -53.69 0.41 -36.79
C THR A 11 -52.70 0.06 -35.68
N CYS A 12 -52.87 -1.12 -35.08
CA CYS A 12 -51.85 -1.76 -34.24
C CYS A 12 -50.64 -2.12 -35.11
N ALA A 13 -49.59 -1.31 -35.06
CA ALA A 13 -48.30 -1.62 -35.64
C ALA A 13 -47.62 -2.74 -34.83
N PHE A 14 -47.37 -3.87 -35.49
CA PHE A 14 -46.50 -4.93 -35.01
C PHE A 14 -45.06 -4.40 -34.90
N VAL A 15 -44.57 -4.18 -33.68
CA VAL A 15 -43.14 -3.95 -33.42
C VAL A 15 -42.53 -5.31 -33.06
N THR A 16 -41.91 -5.95 -34.04
CA THR A 16 -41.03 -7.11 -33.82
C THR A 16 -39.77 -6.64 -33.10
N ALA A 17 -39.66 -6.95 -31.80
CA ALA A 17 -38.45 -6.74 -31.02
C ALA A 17 -37.37 -7.76 -31.44
N VAL A 18 -36.35 -7.31 -32.18
CA VAL A 18 -35.13 -8.08 -32.41
C VAL A 18 -34.26 -7.93 -31.17
N ALA A 19 -34.37 -8.88 -30.24
CA ALA A 19 -33.44 -8.99 -29.12
C ALA A 19 -32.09 -9.50 -29.64
N VAL A 20 -31.14 -8.59 -29.86
CA VAL A 20 -29.76 -8.94 -30.18
C VAL A 20 -29.13 -9.51 -28.91
N ALA A 21 -28.98 -10.83 -28.85
CA ALA A 21 -28.23 -11.51 -27.80
C ALA A 21 -26.75 -11.11 -27.90
N GLN A 22 -26.34 -10.08 -27.16
CA GLN A 22 -24.92 -9.77 -26.99
C GLN A 22 -24.32 -10.82 -26.05
N ALA A 23 -23.46 -11.68 -26.59
CA ALA A 23 -22.70 -12.62 -25.78
C ALA A 23 -21.82 -11.84 -24.77
N PRO A 24 -21.70 -12.31 -23.52
CA PRO A 24 -20.88 -11.62 -22.52
C PRO A 24 -19.43 -11.55 -22.99
N SER A 25 -18.93 -10.33 -23.21
CA SER A 25 -17.53 -10.07 -23.52
C SER A 25 -16.66 -10.57 -22.37
N LYS A 26 -15.66 -11.41 -22.69
CA LYS A 26 -14.66 -11.83 -21.71
C LYS A 26 -13.97 -10.58 -21.11
N PRO A 27 -13.85 -10.45 -19.78
CA PRO A 27 -13.14 -9.33 -19.20
C PRO A 27 -11.70 -9.31 -19.71
N VAL A 28 -11.32 -8.23 -20.40
CA VAL A 28 -9.94 -7.98 -20.79
C VAL A 28 -9.14 -7.76 -19.50
N PRO A 29 -8.05 -8.50 -19.25
CA PRO A 29 -7.21 -8.25 -18.09
C PRO A 29 -6.74 -6.79 -18.11
N ALA A 30 -7.00 -6.06 -17.03
CA ALA A 30 -6.44 -4.72 -16.87
C ALA A 30 -4.91 -4.79 -17.04
N PRO A 31 -4.28 -3.86 -17.77
CA PRO A 31 -2.83 -3.85 -17.92
C PRO A 31 -2.19 -3.86 -16.53
N SER A 32 -1.40 -4.88 -16.20
CA SER A 32 -0.61 -4.85 -14.97
C SER A 32 0.40 -3.71 -15.12
N SER A 33 0.23 -2.64 -14.35
CA SER A 33 1.19 -1.54 -14.37
C SER A 33 2.56 -2.08 -13.94
N LYS A 34 3.57 -1.85 -14.78
CA LYS A 34 4.94 -2.23 -14.43
C LYS A 34 5.36 -1.40 -13.21
N PRO A 35 5.99 -2.00 -12.19
CA PRO A 35 6.51 -1.25 -11.06
C PRO A 35 7.45 -0.13 -11.51
N THR A 36 7.19 1.11 -11.08
CA THR A 36 8.00 2.29 -11.47
C THR A 36 9.42 2.23 -10.91
N GLY A 37 9.58 1.72 -9.68
CA GLY A 37 10.84 1.73 -8.95
C GLY A 37 11.28 0.36 -8.46
N THR A 38 12.53 0.30 -8.02
CA THR A 38 13.12 -0.88 -7.39
C THR A 38 12.55 -1.13 -5.99
N LEU A 39 12.74 -2.35 -5.48
CA LEU A 39 12.41 -2.66 -4.07
C LEU A 39 13.17 -1.74 -3.10
N ALA A 40 14.43 -1.41 -3.39
CA ALA A 40 15.22 -0.51 -2.55
C ALA A 40 14.65 0.92 -2.51
N GLN A 41 14.02 1.39 -3.59
CA GLN A 41 13.34 2.69 -3.61
C GLN A 41 12.04 2.65 -2.81
N VAL A 42 11.26 1.56 -2.85
CA VAL A 42 10.11 1.37 -1.96
C VAL A 42 10.55 1.39 -0.49
N MET A 43 11.63 0.69 -0.18
CA MET A 43 12.17 0.68 1.19
C MET A 43 12.61 2.06 1.65
N ARG A 44 13.34 2.81 0.82
CA ARG A 44 13.83 4.16 1.19
C ARG A 44 12.74 5.22 1.23
N GLY A 45 11.80 5.17 0.28
CA GLY A 45 10.77 6.21 0.13
C GLY A 45 9.54 6.01 1.00
N ILE A 46 9.27 4.77 1.42
CA ILE A 46 8.05 4.44 2.17
C ILE A 46 8.42 3.82 3.51
N TYR A 47 9.10 2.67 3.53
CA TYR A 47 9.29 1.94 4.78
C TYR A 47 10.19 2.65 5.77
N PHE A 48 11.37 3.11 5.32
CA PHE A 48 12.36 3.71 6.20
C PHE A 48 11.84 4.96 6.93
N PRO A 49 11.31 6.01 6.25
CA PRO A 49 10.82 7.18 6.95
C PRO A 49 9.64 6.85 7.88
N ASN A 50 8.69 6.02 7.42
CA ASN A 50 7.50 5.71 8.22
C ASN A 50 7.81 4.81 9.42
N ALA A 51 8.69 3.82 9.27
CA ALA A 51 9.11 3.00 10.41
C ALA A 51 9.80 3.84 11.49
N ASN A 52 10.66 4.78 11.10
CA ASN A 52 11.31 5.68 12.06
C ASN A 52 10.31 6.54 12.84
N LEU A 53 9.21 7.00 12.22
CA LEU A 53 8.15 7.73 12.93
C LEU A 53 7.46 6.87 14.01
N ILE A 54 7.34 5.56 13.80
CA ILE A 54 6.75 4.63 14.78
C ILE A 54 7.76 4.31 15.88
N PHE A 55 9.02 4.04 15.54
CA PHE A 55 10.08 3.78 16.53
C PHE A 55 10.39 5.00 17.40
N ASP A 56 10.25 6.22 16.86
CA ASP A 56 10.44 7.46 17.61
C ASP A 56 9.54 7.54 18.86
N VAL A 57 8.37 6.90 18.82
CA VAL A 57 7.42 6.83 19.94
C VAL A 57 8.03 6.23 21.21
N GLN A 58 9.05 5.38 21.09
CA GLN A 58 9.75 4.82 22.25
C GLN A 58 10.45 5.89 23.10
N GLN A 59 10.82 7.03 22.49
CA GLN A 59 11.55 8.11 23.15
C GLN A 59 10.73 9.40 23.23
N ASN A 60 9.81 9.61 22.29
CA ASN A 60 9.07 10.85 22.13
C ASN A 60 7.57 10.60 22.15
N ASP A 61 6.88 11.13 23.16
CA ASP A 61 5.41 11.06 23.24
C ASP A 61 4.77 11.90 22.11
N PRO A 62 4.00 11.28 21.20
CA PRO A 62 3.27 12.03 20.16
C PRO A 62 2.18 12.95 20.73
N GLY A 63 1.68 12.67 21.93
CA GLY A 63 0.71 13.50 22.64
C GLY A 63 1.31 14.71 23.34
N ALA A 64 2.64 14.78 23.48
CA ALA A 64 3.29 15.88 24.17
C ALA A 64 3.12 17.21 23.41
N PRO A 65 2.90 18.33 24.12
CA PRO A 65 2.80 19.65 23.50
C PRO A 65 4.03 19.96 22.64
N LYS A 66 3.82 20.18 21.34
CA LYS A 66 4.89 20.60 20.43
C LYS A 66 5.07 22.12 20.54
N LYS A 67 6.33 22.59 20.49
CA LYS A 67 6.62 24.01 20.28
C LYS A 67 6.07 24.39 18.91
N LYS A 68 5.36 25.53 18.81
CA LYS A 68 4.86 26.04 17.52
C LYS A 68 6.05 26.17 16.55
N GLY A 69 5.98 25.46 15.42
CA GLY A 69 6.95 25.61 14.34
C GLY A 69 6.78 26.97 13.65
N ALA A 70 7.80 27.39 12.91
CA ALA A 70 7.70 28.58 12.07
C ALA A 70 6.58 28.39 11.02
N GLU A 71 5.67 29.35 10.91
CA GLU A 71 4.48 29.24 10.04
C GLU A 71 4.80 29.39 8.54
N THR A 72 5.99 29.87 8.19
CA THR A 72 6.47 29.99 6.81
C THR A 72 7.89 29.46 6.69
N GLY A 73 8.04 28.41 5.88
CA GLY A 73 9.33 27.80 5.58
C GLY A 73 9.99 28.41 4.34
N ALA A 74 11.31 28.27 4.18
CA ALA A 74 12.03 28.75 3.00
C ALA A 74 11.71 27.94 1.72
N SER A 75 11.08 26.79 1.87
CA SER A 75 10.63 25.91 0.80
C SER A 75 9.25 25.33 1.09
N ALA A 76 8.66 24.64 0.12
CA ALA A 76 7.45 23.86 0.33
C ALA A 76 7.66 22.78 1.40
N THR A 77 8.80 22.07 1.37
CA THR A 77 9.13 21.06 2.38
C THR A 77 9.14 21.64 3.78
N ASP A 78 9.76 22.82 3.96
CA ASP A 78 9.82 23.49 5.25
C ASP A 78 8.45 23.98 5.71
N THR A 79 7.66 24.55 4.78
CA THR A 79 6.31 25.05 5.05
C THR A 79 5.37 23.94 5.52
N TYR A 80 5.48 22.75 4.95
CA TYR A 80 4.59 21.63 5.25
C TYR A 80 5.19 20.58 6.19
N ALA A 81 6.39 20.81 6.74
CA ALA A 81 7.09 19.85 7.61
C ALA A 81 6.26 19.38 8.81
N ASN A 82 5.35 20.24 9.30
CA ASN A 82 4.48 19.96 10.44
C ASN A 82 2.98 20.02 10.07
N ALA A 83 2.64 19.87 8.79
CA ALA A 83 1.24 19.89 8.34
C ALA A 83 0.40 18.80 9.03
N TYR A 84 1.03 17.67 9.35
CA TYR A 84 0.49 16.62 10.20
C TYR A 84 1.36 16.51 11.45
N SER A 85 0.75 16.22 12.61
CA SER A 85 1.49 16.12 13.87
C SER A 85 0.87 15.13 14.86
N GLY A 86 1.64 14.81 15.91
CA GLY A 86 1.21 13.94 17.00
C GLY A 86 0.81 12.54 16.55
N TRP A 87 -0.27 12.01 17.15
CA TRP A 87 -0.72 10.64 16.89
C TRP A 87 -1.11 10.36 15.43
N GLU A 88 -1.60 11.37 14.71
CA GLU A 88 -1.96 11.24 13.29
C GLU A 88 -0.75 10.81 12.43
N VAL A 89 0.44 11.33 12.74
CA VAL A 89 1.67 10.96 12.02
C VAL A 89 2.03 9.49 12.23
N VAL A 90 1.83 8.97 13.45
CA VAL A 90 2.08 7.57 13.79
C VAL A 90 1.06 6.65 13.10
N GLU A 91 -0.22 7.05 13.09
CA GLU A 91 -1.28 6.33 12.38
C GLU A 91 -1.01 6.26 10.87
N ASN A 92 -0.67 7.40 10.25
CA ASN A 92 -0.34 7.48 8.81
C ASN A 92 0.88 6.62 8.46
N ALA A 93 1.90 6.64 9.33
CA ALA A 93 3.08 5.80 9.16
C ALA A 93 2.73 4.31 9.21
N ALA A 94 1.90 3.89 10.16
CA ALA A 94 1.46 2.50 10.29
C ALA A 94 0.64 2.03 9.08
N VAL A 95 -0.22 2.90 8.53
CA VAL A 95 -0.93 2.64 7.26
C VAL A 95 0.05 2.46 6.11
N ALA A 96 1.04 3.36 5.98
CA ALA A 96 2.04 3.28 4.91
C ALA A 96 2.84 1.97 4.95
N LEU A 97 3.17 1.45 6.13
CA LEU A 97 3.83 0.14 6.27
C LEU A 97 2.89 -1.03 5.93
N THR A 98 1.62 -0.93 6.32
CA THR A 98 0.60 -1.96 6.09
C THR A 98 0.29 -2.14 4.61
N ASP A 99 0.05 -1.03 3.92
CA ASP A 99 -0.36 -1.01 2.51
C ASP A 99 0.87 -1.08 1.60
N GLY A 100 2.01 -0.57 2.06
CA GLY A 100 3.29 -0.67 1.36
C GLY A 100 3.70 -2.11 1.05
N VAL A 101 3.10 -3.11 1.70
CA VAL A 101 3.34 -4.53 1.39
C VAL A 101 2.88 -4.88 -0.03
N ASP A 102 1.81 -4.25 -0.54
CA ASP A 102 1.38 -4.46 -1.93
C ASP A 102 2.37 -3.88 -2.92
N LEU A 103 3.07 -2.81 -2.54
CA LEU A 103 4.18 -2.29 -3.31
C LEU A 103 5.36 -3.27 -3.30
N ILE A 104 5.71 -3.88 -2.17
CA ILE A 104 6.75 -4.91 -2.10
C ILE A 104 6.42 -6.09 -3.03
N LEU A 105 5.17 -6.55 -2.99
CA LEU A 105 4.70 -7.75 -3.70
C LEU A 105 4.28 -7.50 -5.15
N THR A 106 4.38 -6.26 -5.66
CA THR A 106 3.95 -5.94 -7.03
C THR A 106 4.70 -6.82 -8.05
N PRO A 107 3.99 -7.58 -8.92
CA PRO A 107 4.62 -8.43 -9.92
C PRO A 107 5.57 -7.66 -10.83
N GLY A 108 6.70 -8.29 -11.19
CA GLY A 108 7.70 -7.71 -12.09
C GLY A 108 8.64 -6.69 -11.44
N ARG A 109 8.52 -6.42 -10.12
CA ARG A 109 9.45 -5.52 -9.44
C ARG A 109 10.86 -6.09 -9.41
N ARG A 110 11.85 -5.21 -9.59
CA ARG A 110 13.27 -5.56 -9.52
C ARG A 110 13.91 -5.05 -8.23
N CYS A 111 14.89 -5.79 -7.77
CA CYS A 111 15.85 -5.33 -6.78
C CYS A 111 16.86 -4.37 -7.41
N GLN A 112 17.61 -3.63 -6.58
CA GLN A 112 18.54 -2.62 -7.09
C GLN A 112 19.72 -3.23 -7.87
N ASN A 113 20.07 -4.48 -7.60
CA ASN A 113 21.03 -5.27 -8.38
C ASN A 113 20.46 -5.82 -9.71
N GLY A 114 19.24 -5.43 -10.11
CA GLY A 114 18.61 -5.86 -11.35
C GLY A 114 17.90 -7.22 -11.30
N LYS A 115 18.09 -8.03 -10.24
CA LYS A 115 17.37 -9.30 -10.05
C LYS A 115 15.88 -9.08 -9.85
N PRO A 116 15.01 -10.04 -10.20
CA PRO A 116 13.62 -9.99 -9.77
C PRO A 116 13.52 -10.05 -8.25
N VAL A 117 12.55 -9.32 -7.68
CA VAL A 117 12.15 -9.52 -6.28
C VAL A 117 11.66 -10.97 -6.13
N PRO A 118 12.05 -11.70 -5.07
CA PRO A 118 11.68 -13.10 -4.86
C PRO A 118 10.22 -13.26 -4.39
N ALA A 119 9.28 -12.55 -5.00
CA ALA A 119 7.86 -12.50 -4.61
C ALA A 119 7.14 -13.85 -4.73
N GLN A 120 7.72 -14.83 -5.43
CA GLN A 120 7.21 -16.20 -5.52
C GLN A 120 7.72 -17.12 -4.40
N GLN A 121 8.68 -16.68 -3.59
CA GLN A 121 9.20 -17.48 -2.48
C GLN A 121 8.24 -17.44 -1.29
N ALA A 122 7.95 -18.60 -0.73
CA ALA A 122 6.93 -18.76 0.31
C ALA A 122 7.30 -18.01 1.61
N ASP A 123 8.57 -18.00 1.98
CA ASP A 123 9.11 -17.26 3.11
C ASP A 123 9.04 -15.75 2.87
N PHE A 124 9.41 -15.26 1.69
CA PHE A 124 9.30 -13.84 1.34
C PHE A 124 7.85 -13.34 1.44
N GLN A 125 6.89 -14.10 0.91
CA GLN A 125 5.47 -13.78 1.06
C GLN A 125 5.01 -13.85 2.52
N LYS A 126 5.53 -14.81 3.30
CA LYS A 126 5.24 -14.90 4.74
C LYS A 126 5.75 -13.66 5.47
N PHE A 127 6.99 -13.25 5.24
CA PHE A 127 7.58 -12.06 5.87
C PHE A 127 6.82 -10.79 5.49
N ALA A 128 6.44 -10.65 4.22
CA ALA A 128 5.60 -9.55 3.76
C ALA A 128 4.23 -9.51 4.47
N ARG A 129 3.58 -10.67 4.65
CA ARG A 129 2.32 -10.77 5.43
C ARG A 129 2.52 -10.47 6.93
N ASN A 130 3.66 -10.88 7.50
CA ASN A 130 4.01 -10.55 8.89
C ASN A 130 4.16 -9.04 9.05
N MET A 131 4.88 -8.38 8.14
CA MET A 131 5.01 -6.93 8.11
C MET A 131 3.64 -6.24 8.05
N ARG A 132 2.74 -6.69 7.17
CA ARG A 132 1.35 -6.17 7.13
C ARG A 132 0.64 -6.30 8.49
N ARG A 133 0.79 -7.45 9.15
CA ARG A 133 0.19 -7.70 10.47
C ARG A 133 0.77 -6.78 11.54
N SER A 134 2.10 -6.64 11.60
CA SER A 134 2.76 -5.75 12.57
C SER A 134 2.39 -4.29 12.32
N GLY A 135 2.26 -3.86 11.06
CA GLY A 135 1.76 -2.52 10.71
C GLY A 135 0.32 -2.28 11.20
N LEU A 136 -0.57 -3.26 11.02
CA LEU A 136 -1.94 -3.18 11.56
C LEU A 136 -1.97 -3.14 13.09
N ALA A 137 -1.13 -3.91 13.76
CA ALA A 137 -1.01 -3.89 15.22
C ALA A 137 -0.52 -2.52 15.72
N ALA A 138 0.50 -1.95 15.08
CA ALA A 138 0.99 -0.61 15.38
C ALA A 138 -0.10 0.46 15.16
N LEU A 139 -0.90 0.35 14.08
CA LEU A 139 -2.03 1.26 13.83
C LEU A 139 -3.09 1.16 14.93
N GLN A 140 -3.44 -0.05 15.34
CA GLN A 140 -4.40 -0.27 16.41
C GLN A 140 -3.89 0.30 17.74
N ALA A 141 -2.61 0.09 18.06
CA ALA A 141 -1.98 0.67 19.24
C ALA A 141 -1.97 2.21 19.18
N ALA A 142 -1.61 2.80 18.05
CA ALA A 142 -1.56 4.26 17.86
C ALA A 142 -2.93 4.92 18.07
N ARG A 143 -4.02 4.28 17.61
CA ARG A 143 -5.39 4.74 17.84
C ARG A 143 -5.80 4.80 19.30
N THR A 144 -5.11 4.06 20.18
CA THR A 144 -5.33 4.15 21.63
C THR A 144 -4.65 5.35 22.27
N ARG A 145 -3.79 6.06 21.52
CA ARG A 145 -3.01 7.22 21.98
C ARG A 145 -2.21 6.93 23.25
N ASN A 146 -1.67 5.73 23.34
CA ASN A 146 -0.91 5.25 24.48
C ASN A 146 0.52 4.92 24.01
N GLN A 147 1.50 5.66 24.52
CA GLN A 147 2.91 5.54 24.15
C GLN A 147 3.48 4.16 24.45
N GLU A 148 3.15 3.57 25.60
CA GLU A 148 3.61 2.25 26.01
C GLU A 148 3.11 1.18 25.03
N LYS A 149 1.81 1.18 24.70
CA LYS A 149 1.23 0.23 23.75
C LYS A 149 1.88 0.28 22.36
N VAL A 150 2.21 1.48 21.88
CA VAL A 150 2.91 1.62 20.59
C VAL A 150 4.37 1.20 20.71
N SER A 151 5.03 1.55 21.80
CA SER A 151 6.39 1.10 22.11
C SER A 151 6.48 -0.42 22.13
N ASP A 152 5.52 -1.11 22.73
CA ASP A 152 5.46 -2.57 22.72
C ASP A 152 5.25 -3.14 21.32
N ALA A 153 4.35 -2.55 20.54
CA ALA A 153 4.09 -2.95 19.16
C ALA A 153 5.32 -2.78 18.24
N THR A 154 6.29 -1.93 18.63
CA THR A 154 7.53 -1.78 17.86
C THR A 154 8.41 -3.03 17.90
N ASN A 155 8.28 -3.90 18.90
CA ASN A 155 9.02 -5.16 18.95
C ASN A 155 8.59 -6.10 17.80
N ASP A 156 7.28 -6.30 17.62
CA ASP A 156 6.72 -7.09 16.50
C ASP A 156 7.07 -6.48 15.13
N LEU A 157 7.20 -5.16 15.08
CA LEU A 157 7.60 -4.44 13.88
C LEU A 157 9.10 -4.65 13.56
N ALA A 158 9.96 -4.57 14.57
CA ALA A 158 11.39 -4.82 14.44
C ALA A 158 11.65 -6.27 13.99
N ASP A 159 10.95 -7.24 14.59
CA ASP A 159 11.03 -8.64 14.20
C ASP A 159 10.57 -8.87 12.76
N ALA A 160 9.45 -8.26 12.35
CA ALA A 160 9.00 -8.38 10.95
C ALA A 160 10.03 -7.81 9.96
N CYS A 161 10.72 -6.73 10.33
CA CYS A 161 11.81 -6.16 9.53
C CYS A 161 13.01 -7.11 9.44
N SER A 162 13.50 -7.62 10.57
CA SER A 162 14.70 -8.47 10.64
C SER A 162 14.50 -9.78 9.87
N MET A 163 13.35 -10.45 10.03
CA MET A 163 13.03 -11.71 9.35
C MET A 163 13.20 -11.62 7.83
N CYS A 164 12.82 -10.50 7.21
CA CYS A 164 13.01 -10.29 5.77
C CYS A 164 14.44 -9.83 5.44
N HIS A 165 14.95 -8.87 6.22
CA HIS A 165 16.22 -8.23 5.92
C HIS A 165 17.42 -9.19 6.08
N GLU A 166 17.44 -10.03 7.10
CA GLU A 166 18.51 -10.99 7.34
C GLU A 166 18.67 -11.99 6.20
N VAL A 167 17.55 -12.38 5.58
CA VAL A 167 17.54 -13.31 4.44
C VAL A 167 17.87 -12.58 3.14
N TYR A 168 17.20 -11.46 2.87
CA TYR A 168 17.15 -10.88 1.52
C TYR A 168 17.91 -9.55 1.33
N ARG A 169 18.23 -8.83 2.42
CA ARG A 169 18.85 -7.48 2.38
C ARG A 169 20.28 -7.46 2.92
N ASP A 170 20.55 -8.12 4.05
CA ASP A 170 21.77 -7.97 4.82
C ASP A 170 22.91 -8.84 4.27
N LYS A 171 23.20 -8.61 2.99
CA LYS A 171 24.17 -9.33 2.17
C LYS A 171 25.07 -8.36 1.39
N GLY A 172 25.46 -7.25 2.03
CA GLY A 172 26.27 -6.17 1.42
C GLY A 172 25.44 -4.99 0.90
N PRO A 173 26.01 -4.11 0.06
CA PRO A 173 25.34 -2.93 -0.53
C PRO A 173 24.09 -3.26 -1.35
N ALA A 174 23.27 -2.26 -1.69
CA ALA A 174 21.97 -2.47 -2.36
C ALA A 174 22.05 -3.12 -3.75
N ASP A 175 23.14 -2.88 -4.46
CA ASP A 175 23.51 -3.47 -5.74
C ASP A 175 24.28 -4.79 -5.61
N SER A 176 24.55 -5.26 -4.38
CA SER A 176 25.22 -6.54 -4.15
C SER A 176 24.50 -7.68 -4.85
N PRO A 177 25.22 -8.59 -5.55
CA PRO A 177 24.62 -9.75 -6.17
C PRO A 177 24.04 -10.74 -5.15
N ALA A 178 24.44 -10.67 -3.87
CA ALA A 178 23.92 -11.56 -2.83
C ALA A 178 22.52 -11.15 -2.33
N ARG A 179 22.11 -9.88 -2.50
CA ARG A 179 20.74 -9.44 -2.16
C ARG A 179 19.68 -10.06 -3.08
N CYS A 180 18.46 -10.21 -2.56
CA CYS A 180 17.33 -10.81 -3.27
C CYS A 180 17.60 -12.21 -3.83
N THR A 181 18.50 -12.95 -3.17
CA THR A 181 18.80 -14.34 -3.51
C THR A 181 18.09 -15.22 -2.49
N PRO A 182 17.14 -16.07 -2.90
CA PRO A 182 16.50 -17.02 -1.98
C PRO A 182 17.53 -17.93 -1.33
N ALA A 183 17.27 -18.36 -0.10
CA ALA A 183 18.03 -19.46 0.47
C ALA A 183 17.91 -20.68 -0.45
N LEU A 184 19.02 -21.37 -0.71
CA LEU A 184 19.00 -22.63 -1.45
C LEU A 184 18.08 -23.60 -0.68
N LYS A 185 17.09 -24.17 -1.36
CA LYS A 185 16.30 -25.27 -0.79
C LYS A 185 17.29 -26.40 -0.47
N LYS A 186 17.46 -26.71 0.80
CA LYS A 186 18.12 -27.95 1.24
C LYS A 186 17.17 -29.12 1.04
#